data_AF-A0A433Q0Y7-F1
#
_entry.id   AF-A0A433Q0Y7-F1
#
_cell.length_a   1.000
_cell.length_b   1.000
_cell.length_c   1.000
_cell.angle_alpha   90.00
_cell.angle_beta   90.00
_cell.angle_gamma   90.00
#
_symmetry.space_group_name_H-M   'P 1'
#
loop_
_entity.id
_entity.type
_entity.pdbx_description
1 polymer ?
#
loop_
_entity_poly.entity_id
_entity_poly.type
_entity_poly.pdbx_seq_one_letter_code
_entity_poly.pdbx_strand_id
1 'polypeptide(L)'
;MSEAKKGENHALFGRKLNAEHRKGISTALSIPINVFDSNTQKLLATYSGIVAASKALKIYNQTIKKNLTSGEAYKGMFFRKVLSYWDNTLLG
;
A
#
# COMPACT_ATOMS: atom_id res chain seq x y z
N MET A 1 21.67 -3.69 20.32
CA MET A 1 20.62 -4.62 20.77
C MET A 1 21.31 -5.70 21.61
N SER A 2 20.97 -5.83 22.91
CA SER A 2 21.59 -6.85 23.79
C SER A 2 21.17 -8.26 23.36
N GLU A 3 22.11 -9.20 23.34
CA GLU A 3 21.91 -10.61 22.93
C GLU A 3 20.86 -11.35 23.78
N ALA A 4 20.52 -10.82 24.95
CA ALA A 4 19.52 -11.37 25.87
C ALA A 4 18.07 -11.36 25.36
N LYS A 5 17.77 -10.77 24.19
CA LYS A 5 16.41 -10.69 23.62
C LYS A 5 16.26 -11.44 22.29
N LYS A 6 17.15 -12.39 21.99
CA LYS A 6 17.15 -13.14 20.73
C LYS A 6 16.58 -14.55 20.93
N GLY A 7 15.85 -15.05 19.94
CA GLY A 7 15.29 -16.40 19.95
C GLY A 7 14.24 -16.59 21.05
N GLU A 8 14.39 -17.67 21.82
CA GLU A 8 13.45 -18.08 22.88
C GLU A 8 13.43 -17.12 24.08
N ASN A 9 14.49 -16.32 24.27
CA ASN A 9 14.56 -15.32 25.33
C ASN A 9 13.73 -14.05 25.04
N HIS A 10 13.11 -13.96 23.86
CA HIS A 10 12.24 -12.83 23.53
C HIS A 10 10.87 -13.00 24.22
N ALA A 11 10.40 -11.97 24.94
CA ALA A 11 9.14 -12.02 25.72
C ALA A 11 7.86 -12.35 24.91
N LEU A 12 7.94 -12.28 23.58
CA LEU A 12 6.84 -12.61 22.67
C LEU A 12 7.12 -13.87 21.83
N PHE A 13 8.19 -14.61 22.10
CA PHE A 13 8.48 -15.87 21.43
C PHE A 13 7.33 -16.87 21.65
N GLY A 14 6.96 -17.61 20.60
CA GLY A 14 5.81 -18.54 20.62
C GLY A 14 4.42 -17.89 20.56
N ARG A 15 4.28 -16.56 20.72
CA ARG A 15 2.99 -15.88 20.58
C ARG A 15 2.61 -15.68 19.11
N LYS A 16 1.38 -16.05 18.75
CA LYS A 16 0.79 -15.78 17.44
C LYS A 16 0.07 -14.43 17.46
N LEU A 17 0.22 -13.66 16.39
CA LEU A 17 -0.59 -12.44 16.19
C LEU A 17 -2.06 -12.83 15.98
N ASN A 18 -2.96 -12.19 16.71
CA ASN A 18 -4.39 -12.31 16.49
C ASN A 18 -4.79 -11.66 15.14
N ALA A 19 -6.03 -11.85 14.70
CA ALA A 19 -6.51 -11.31 13.42
C ALA A 19 -6.51 -9.77 13.39
N GLU A 20 -6.81 -9.13 14.52
CA GLU A 20 -6.89 -7.68 14.65
C GLU A 20 -5.51 -7.01 14.53
N HIS A 21 -4.48 -7.55 15.18
CA HIS A 21 -3.10 -7.08 15.06
C HIS A 21 -2.60 -7.23 13.61
N ARG A 22 -2.92 -8.34 12.94
CA ARG A 22 -2.56 -8.54 11.53
C ARG A 22 -3.23 -7.52 10.62
N LYS A 23 -4.51 -7.22 10.87
CA LYS A 23 -5.26 -6.18 10.13
C LYS A 23 -4.69 -4.79 10.39
N GLY A 24 -4.33 -4.49 11.64
CA GLY A 24 -3.69 -3.23 12.02
C GLY A 24 -2.36 -3.02 11.31
N ILE A 25 -1.47 -4.03 11.33
CA ILE A 25 -0.19 -4.00 10.63
C ILE A 25 -0.37 -3.85 9.12
N SER A 26 -1.28 -4.62 8.52
CA SER A 26 -1.55 -4.53 7.08
C SER A 26 -2.07 -3.15 6.66
N THR A 27 -2.85 -2.49 7.53
CA THR A 27 -3.37 -1.14 7.28
C THR A 27 -2.25 -0.10 7.43
N ALA A 28 -1.45 -0.21 8.49
CA ALA A 28 -0.33 0.70 8.76
C ALA A 28 0.77 0.65 7.69
N LEU A 29 0.99 -0.51 7.07
CA LEU A 29 1.99 -0.71 6.01
C LEU A 29 1.44 -0.49 4.59
N SER A 30 0.15 -0.17 4.43
CA SER A 30 -0.42 0.00 3.08
C SER A 30 -0.05 1.36 2.50
N ILE A 31 0.65 1.34 1.37
CA ILE A 31 0.99 2.56 0.61
C ILE A 31 -0.30 3.16 0.03
N PRO A 32 -0.61 4.45 0.30
CA PRO A 32 -1.79 5.09 -0.26
C PRO A 32 -1.75 5.15 -1.79
N ILE A 33 -2.94 5.13 -2.41
CA ILE A 33 -3.12 5.22 -3.85
C ILE A 33 -3.97 6.44 -4.17
N ASN A 34 -3.40 7.32 -4.97
CA ASN A 34 -4.13 8.42 -5.59
C ASN A 34 -4.70 7.96 -6.92
N VAL A 35 -5.94 8.36 -7.18
CA VAL A 35 -6.66 8.14 -8.43
C VAL A 35 -6.91 9.48 -9.07
N PHE A 36 -6.43 9.65 -10.29
CA PHE A 36 -6.57 10.87 -11.08
C PHE A 36 -7.45 10.62 -12.30
N ASP A 37 -8.17 11.65 -12.74
CA ASP A 37 -8.83 11.64 -14.04
C ASP A 37 -7.78 11.67 -15.16
N SER A 38 -7.92 10.82 -16.16
CA SER A 38 -6.89 10.68 -17.20
C SER A 38 -6.85 11.83 -18.20
N ASN A 39 -7.93 12.58 -18.32
CA ASN A 39 -8.03 13.67 -19.28
C ASN A 39 -7.56 14.98 -18.66
N THR A 40 -8.00 15.26 -17.43
CA THR A 40 -7.76 16.51 -16.72
C THR A 40 -6.62 16.43 -15.72
N GLN A 41 -6.11 15.23 -15.43
CA GLN A 41 -5.10 14.95 -14.40
C GLN A 41 -5.50 15.41 -12.99
N LYS A 42 -6.78 15.71 -12.76
CA LYS A 42 -7.29 16.13 -11.46
C LYS A 42 -7.38 14.94 -10.52
N LEU A 43 -6.99 15.13 -9.27
CA LEU A 43 -7.16 14.12 -8.22
C LEU A 43 -8.66 13.87 -7.99
N LEU A 44 -9.09 12.63 -8.15
CA LEU A 44 -10.46 12.18 -7.90
C LEU A 44 -10.62 11.65 -6.48
N ALA A 45 -9.68 10.80 -6.03
CA ALA A 45 -9.75 10.18 -4.72
C ALA A 45 -8.38 9.66 -4.25
N THR A 46 -8.24 9.49 -2.94
CA THR A 46 -7.11 8.81 -2.31
C THR A 46 -7.63 7.65 -1.47
N TYR A 47 -7.00 6.49 -1.62
CA TYR A 47 -7.33 5.27 -0.90
C TYR A 47 -6.14 4.80 -0.08
N SER A 48 -6.39 4.17 1.07
CA SER A 48 -5.35 3.64 1.96
C SER A 48 -4.67 2.36 1.44
N GLY A 49 -4.63 2.15 0.12
CA GLY A 49 -4.01 0.99 -0.53
C GLY A 49 -4.88 0.30 -1.58
N ILE A 50 -4.31 -0.72 -2.23
CA ILE A 50 -4.92 -1.41 -3.38
C ILE A 50 -6.27 -2.03 -3.03
N VAL A 51 -6.36 -2.64 -1.84
CA VAL A 51 -7.58 -3.33 -1.39
C VAL A 51 -8.72 -2.33 -1.16
N ALA A 52 -8.41 -1.15 -0.59
CA ALA A 52 -9.39 -0.10 -0.38
C ALA A 52 -9.89 0.47 -1.72
N ALA A 53 -8.96 0.79 -2.63
CA ALA A 53 -9.29 1.29 -3.96
C ALA A 53 -10.13 0.27 -4.76
N SER A 54 -9.75 -1.00 -4.73
CA SER A 54 -10.44 -2.11 -5.38
C SER A 54 -11.90 -2.23 -4.93
N LYS A 55 -12.14 -2.21 -3.62
CA LYS A 55 -13.49 -2.27 -3.06
C LYS A 55 -14.34 -1.06 -3.45
N ALA A 56 -13.78 0.15 -3.35
CA ALA A 56 -14.50 1.38 -3.64
C ALA A 56 -14.86 1.50 -5.13
N LEU A 57 -13.92 1.18 -6.01
CA LEU A 57 -14.06 1.32 -7.46
C LEU A 57 -14.67 0.09 -8.13
N LYS A 58 -14.86 -1.01 -7.39
CA LYS A 58 -15.26 -2.33 -7.92
C LYS A 58 -14.34 -2.81 -9.05
N ILE A 59 -13.03 -2.63 -8.88
CA ILE A 59 -11.97 -3.02 -9.82
C ILE A 59 -11.12 -4.12 -9.18
N TYR A 60 -10.75 -5.15 -9.93
CA TYR A 60 -9.87 -6.21 -9.41
C TYR A 60 -8.51 -5.68 -8.96
N ASN A 61 -8.01 -6.21 -7.85
CA ASN A 61 -6.69 -5.87 -7.30
C ASN A 61 -5.57 -6.02 -8.36
N GLN A 62 -5.64 -7.04 -9.21
CA GLN A 62 -4.65 -7.28 -10.26
C GLN A 62 -4.66 -6.18 -11.32
N THR A 63 -5.83 -5.66 -11.70
CA THR A 63 -5.95 -4.55 -12.64
C THR A 63 -5.29 -3.30 -12.08
N ILE A 64 -5.62 -2.92 -10.84
CA ILE A 64 -4.98 -1.75 -10.19
C ILE A 64 -3.46 -1.93 -10.12
N LYS A 65 -2.97 -3.13 -9.77
CA LYS A 65 -1.53 -3.43 -9.78
C LYS A 65 -0.90 -3.26 -11.15
N LYS A 66 -1.51 -3.84 -12.19
CA LYS A 66 -1.02 -3.76 -13.57
C LYS A 66 -0.91 -2.29 -14.00
N ASN A 67 -1.95 -1.50 -13.78
CA ASN A 67 -1.98 -0.09 -14.18
C ASN A 67 -1.06 0.80 -13.33
N LEU A 68 -0.82 0.46 -12.06
CA LEU A 68 0.23 1.10 -11.26
C LEU A 68 1.64 0.83 -11.81
N THR A 69 1.88 -0.34 -12.40
CA THR A 69 3.17 -0.70 -12.99
C THR A 69 3.34 -0.17 -14.41
N SER A 70 2.31 -0.30 -15.25
CA SER A 70 2.38 0.15 -16.65
C SER A 70 2.27 1.67 -16.79
N GLY A 71 1.70 2.36 -15.80
CA GLY A 71 1.41 3.79 -15.87
C GLY A 71 0.25 4.12 -16.81
N GLU A 72 -0.42 3.12 -17.37
CA GLU A 72 -1.55 3.32 -18.29
C GLU A 72 -2.83 3.66 -17.54
N ALA A 73 -3.66 4.50 -18.17
CA ALA A 73 -5.00 4.77 -17.68
C ALA A 73 -5.90 3.52 -17.81
N TYR A 74 -6.82 3.37 -16.86
CA TYR A 74 -7.89 2.37 -16.95
C TYR A 74 -9.23 3.07 -16.79
N LYS A 75 -10.11 2.92 -17.79
CA LYS A 75 -11.44 3.54 -17.80
C LYS A 75 -11.40 5.04 -17.46
N GLY A 76 -10.43 5.76 -18.02
CA GLY A 76 -10.27 7.18 -17.78
C GLY A 76 -9.62 7.54 -16.44
N MET A 77 -9.00 6.60 -15.73
CA MET A 77 -8.34 6.85 -14.43
C MET A 77 -6.87 6.45 -14.44
N PHE A 78 -6.01 7.31 -13.89
CA PHE A 78 -4.63 6.97 -13.54
C PHE A 78 -4.52 6.61 -12.07
N PHE A 79 -3.77 5.55 -11.78
CA PHE A 79 -3.42 5.16 -10.41
C PHE A 79 -1.99 5.55 -10.12
N ARG A 80 -1.72 6.12 -8.95
CA ARG A 80 -0.36 6.42 -8.50
C ARG A 80 -0.20 6.10 -7.04
N LYS A 81 0.91 5.45 -6.68
CA LYS A 81 1.29 5.29 -5.27
C LYS A 81 1.77 6.63 -4.72
N VAL A 82 1.35 6.95 -3.50
CA VAL A 82 1.94 8.06 -2.75
C VAL A 82 3.22 7.52 -2.10
N LEU A 83 4.35 7.71 -2.77
CA LEU A 83 5.65 7.47 -2.16
C LEU A 83 5.88 8.61 -1.16
N SER A 84 6.07 8.26 0.12
CA SER A 84 6.51 9.23 1.12
C SER A 84 7.87 9.79 0.70
N TYR A 85 8.10 11.08 0.97
CA TYR A 85 9.29 11.89 0.63
C TYR A 85 10.68 11.31 1.01
N TRP A 86 10.75 10.12 1.60
CA TRP A 86 12.00 9.43 1.94
C TRP A 86 12.53 8.53 0.82
N ASP A 87 11.78 8.30 -0.27
CA ASP A 87 12.26 7.59 -1.47
C ASP A 87 12.96 8.57 -2.42
N ASN A 88 14.09 9.13 -1.98
CA ASN A 88 14.97 10.01 -2.76
C ASN A 88 16.27 9.29 -3.16
N THR A 89 16.19 7.99 -3.43
CA THR A 89 17.33 7.17 -3.88
C THR A 89 17.14 6.67 -5.31
N LEU A 90 16.83 7.58 -6.25
CA LEU A 90 17.02 7.38 -7.69
C LEU A 90 17.36 8.71 -8.40
N LEU A 91 18.25 9.50 -7.79
CA LEU A 91 19.09 10.46 -8.51
C LEU A 91 20.54 10.05 -8.26
N GLY A 92 21.01 9.12 -9.09
CA GLY A 92 22.38 8.64 -9.20
C GLY A 92 22.53 7.97 -10.55
#